data_AF-A0A7W6EQH2-F1
#
_entry.id   AF-A0A7W6EQH2-F1
#
_cell.length_a   1.000
_cell.length_b   1.000
_cell.length_c   1.000
_cell.angle_alpha   90.00
_cell.angle_beta   90.00
_cell.angle_gamma   90.00
#
_symmetry.space_group_name_H-M   'P 1'
#
loop_
_entity.id
_entity.type
_entity.pdbx_description
1 polymer ?
#
loop_
_entity_poly.entity_id
_entity_poly.type
_entity_poly.pdbx_seq_one_letter_code
_entity_poly.pdbx_strand_id
1 'polypeptide(L)' 'MATLLIEIEDKKLKFFKELLQNLPFVKMKEVHPDEDSDEQVLENIREGIKEVRSVEKGETKSRPARQFLQEL' A
#
# COMPACT_ATOMS: atom_id res chain seq x y z
N MET A 1 19.55 -6.75 15.30
CA MET A 1 18.49 -5.74 15.50
C MET A 1 17.26 -6.47 16.00
N ALA A 2 16.58 -5.95 17.02
CA ALA A 2 15.35 -6.53 17.55
C ALA A 2 14.16 -5.64 17.16
N THR A 3 13.03 -6.26 16.81
CA THR A 3 11.80 -5.56 16.41
C THR A 3 10.77 -5.68 17.51
N LEU A 4 10.11 -4.57 17.85
CA LEU A 4 9.06 -4.49 18.85
C LEU A 4 7.82 -3.82 18.24
N LEU A 5 6.66 -4.46 18.37
CA LEU A 5 5.36 -3.90 17.99
C LEU A 5 4.68 -3.35 19.26
N ILE A 6 4.19 -2.12 19.19
CA ILE A 6 3.55 -1.43 20.32
C ILE A 6 2.23 -0.84 19.82
N GLU A 7 1.13 -1.20 20.47
CA GLU A 7 -0.17 -0.56 20.26
C GLU A 7 -0.32 0.60 21.24
N ILE A 8 -0.64 1.78 20.73
CA ILE A 8 -0.82 3.00 21.52
C ILE A 8 -2.07 3.74 21.06
N GLU A 9 -2.70 4.46 21.99
CA GLU A 9 -3.83 5.33 21.66
C GLU A 9 -3.41 6.45 20.69
N ASP A 10 -4.19 6.72 19.65
CA ASP A 10 -3.92 7.74 18.63
C ASP A 10 -3.57 9.11 19.21
N LYS A 11 -4.26 9.50 20.29
CA LYS A 11 -4.04 10.77 21.00
C LYS A 11 -2.62 10.91 21.56
N LYS A 12 -1.95 9.78 21.84
CA LYS A 12 -0.62 9.69 22.40
C LYS A 12 0.45 9.37 21.34
N LEU A 13 0.05 9.02 20.11
CA LEU A 13 0.96 8.70 19.00
C LEU A 13 1.97 9.82 18.73
N LYS A 14 1.51 11.07 18.69
CA LYS A 14 2.38 12.23 18.45
C LYS A 14 3.48 12.36 19.50
N PHE A 15 3.10 12.29 20.77
CA PHE A 15 4.05 12.36 21.89
C PHE A 15 5.07 11.22 21.84
N PHE A 16 4.61 9.99 21.56
CA PHE A 16 5.48 8.83 21.48
C PHE A 16 6.46 8.91 20.31
N LYS A 17 5.99 9.39 19.14
CA LYS A 17 6.83 9.62 17.96
C LYS A 17 7.94 10.63 18.24
N GLU A 18 7.61 11.76 18.88
CA GLU A 18 8.60 12.77 19.28
C GLU A 18 9.64 12.21 20.26
N LEU A 19 9.23 11.37 21.21
CA LEU A 19 10.14 10.73 22.15
C LEU A 19 11.10 9.75 21.45
N LEU A 20 10.57 8.92 20.53
CA LEU A 20 11.38 7.95 19.79
C LEU A 20 12.33 8.62 18.78
N GLN A 21 11.95 9.76 18.19
CA GLN A 21 12.82 10.53 17.29
C GLN A 21 14.10 11.02 17.97
N ASN A 22 14.08 11.25 19.28
CA ASN A 22 15.24 11.70 20.03
C ASN A 22 16.22 10.56 20.38
N LEU A 23 15.87 9.30 20.09
CA LEU A 23 16.72 8.14 20.39
C LEU A 23 17.52 7.74 19.13
N PRO A 24 18.85 7.95 19.09
CA PRO A 24 19.66 7.75 17.87
C PRO A 24 19.80 6.28 17.45
N PHE A 25 19.42 5.35 18.33
CA PHE A 25 19.46 3.91 18.10
C PHE A 25 18.10 3.34 17.66
N VAL A 26 17.05 4.16 17.56
CA VAL A 26 15.71 3.74 17.13
C VAL A 26 15.52 4.05 15.66
N LYS A 27 15.09 3.06 14.89
CA LYS A 27 14.59 3.24 13.52
C LYS A 27 13.08 3.08 13.55
N MET A 28 12.36 4.14 13.26
CA MET A 28 10.91 4.09 13.09
C MET A 28 10.60 3.60 11.67
N LYS A 29 9.68 2.65 11.56
CA LYS A 29 9.00 2.34 10.31
C LYS A 29 7.56 2.75 10.51
N GLU A 30 7.08 3.67 9.67
CA GLU A 30 5.66 3.94 9.58
C GLU A 30 5.05 2.74 8.86
N VAL A 31 4.32 1.93 9.62
CA VAL A 31 3.46 0.91 9.03
C VAL A 31 2.18 1.65 8.77
N HIS A 32 2.01 2.17 7.55
CA HIS A 32 0.72 2.64 7.10
C HIS A 32 -0.12 1.38 6.83
N PRO A 33 -1.12 1.06 7.66
CA PRO A 33 -1.92 -0.15 7.47
C PRO A 33 -2.70 -0.12 6.15
N ASP A 34 -2.90 1.06 5.57
CA ASP A 34 -3.69 1.31 4.36
C ASP A 34 -2.84 1.65 3.12
N GLU A 35 -1.50 1.61 3.20
CA GLU A 35 -0.67 1.74 2.00
C GLU A 35 -0.39 0.36 1.41
N ASP A 36 -0.76 0.17 0.14
CA ASP A 36 -0.36 -1.00 -0.63
C ASP A 36 1.16 -1.15 -0.57
N SER A 37 1.63 -2.35 -0.22
CA SER A 37 3.05 -2.65 -0.31
C SER A 37 3.55 -2.52 -1.77
N ASP A 38 4.82 -2.17 -1.96
CA ASP A 38 5.44 -2.12 -3.30
C ASP A 38 5.20 -3.42 -4.11
N GLU A 39 5.17 -4.56 -3.41
CA GLU A 39 4.91 -5.87 -4.01
C GLU A 39 3.46 -6.01 -4.48
N GLN A 40 2.50 -5.55 -3.67
CA GLN A 40 1.07 -5.51 -4.02
C GLN A 40 0.81 -4.60 -5.22
N VAL A 41 1.44 -3.41 -5.24
CA VAL A 41 1.36 -2.48 -6.37
C VAL A 41 1.90 -3.13 -7.65
N LEU A 42 3.04 -3.81 -7.56
CA LEU A 42 3.65 -4.48 -8.70
C LEU A 42 2.79 -5.65 -9.21
N GLU A 43 2.17 -6.40 -8.31
CA GLU A 43 1.23 -7.47 -8.64
C GLU A 43 -0.01 -6.91 -9.37
N ASN A 44 -0.64 -5.87 -8.81
CA ASN A 44 -1.80 -5.21 -9.41
C ASN A 44 -1.50 -4.71 -10.84
N ILE A 45 -0.32 -4.13 -11.06
CA ILE A 45 0.11 -3.69 -12.40
C ILE A 45 0.27 -4.89 -13.36
N ARG A 46 0.87 -6.00 -12.90
CA ARG A 46 1.02 -7.21 -13.73
C ARG A 46 -0.32 -7.81 -14.10
N GLU A 47 -1.27 -7.83 -13.18
CA GLU A 47 -2.63 -8.30 -13.45
C GLU A 47 -3.33 -7.44 -14.51
N GLY A 48 -3.26 -6.12 -14.38
CA GLY A 48 -3.81 -5.21 -15.40
C GLY A 48 -3.23 -5.46 -16.79
N ILE A 49 -1.92 -5.74 -16.91
CA ILE A 49 -1.29 -6.08 -18.20
C ILE A 49 -1.81 -7.42 -18.76
N LYS A 50 -2.04 -8.43 -17.90
CA LYS A 50 -2.61 -9.72 -18.33
C LYS A 50 -4.02 -9.53 -18.88
N GLU A 51 -4.86 -8.73 -18.21
CA GLU A 51 -6.22 -8.43 -18.66
C GLU A 51 -6.23 -7.76 -20.04
N VAL A 52 -5.37 -6.77 -20.25
CA VAL A 52 -5.25 -6.11 -21.56
C VAL A 52 -4.87 -7.12 -22.65
N ARG A 53 -3.92 -8.04 -22.37
CA ARG A 53 -3.55 -9.09 -23.33
C ARG A 53 -4.71 -10.05 -23.64
N SER A 54 -5.52 -10.42 -22.65
CA SER A 54 -6.70 -11.27 -22.88
C SER A 54 -7.78 -10.56 -23.68
N VAL A 55 -7.93 -9.24 -23.50
CA VAL A 55 -8.77 -8.40 -24.36
C VAL A 55 -8.25 -8.38 -25.81
N GLU A 56 -6.94 -8.18 -26.01
CA GLU A 56 -6.32 -8.18 -27.35
C GLU A 56 -6.50 -9.53 -28.08
N LYS A 57 -6.47 -10.63 -27.34
CA LYS A 57 -6.73 -11.99 -27.87
C LYS A 57 -8.20 -12.28 -28.13
N GLY A 58 -9.11 -11.41 -27.68
CA GLY A 58 -10.56 -11.62 -27.78
C GLY A 58 -11.12 -12.62 -26.77
N GLU A 59 -10.34 -13.01 -25.75
CA GLU A 59 -10.77 -13.90 -24.66
C GLU A 59 -11.70 -13.18 -23.68
N THR A 60 -11.60 -11.86 -23.57
CA THR A 60 -12.36 -11.05 -22.63
C THR A 60 -12.83 -9.76 -23.28
N LYS A 61 -14.00 -9.24 -22.86
CA LYS A 61 -14.53 -7.96 -23.36
C LYS A 61 -13.89 -6.79 -22.63
N SER A 62 -13.48 -5.77 -23.37
CA SER A 62 -13.04 -4.50 -22.79
C SER A 62 -14.23 -3.66 -22.30
N ARG A 63 -13.92 -2.65 -21.47
CA ARG A 63 -14.85 -1.59 -21.09
C ARG A 63 -14.19 -0.22 -21.24
N PRO A 64 -14.98 0.86 -21.41
CA PRO A 64 -14.43 2.21 -21.47
C PRO A 64 -13.64 2.58 -20.21
N ALA A 65 -12.43 3.11 -20.37
CA ALA A 65 -11.58 3.48 -19.25
C ALA A 65 -12.22 4.51 -18.31
N ARG A 66 -13.00 5.46 -18.86
CA ARG A 66 -13.73 6.45 -18.06
C ARG A 66 -14.78 5.83 -17.13
N GLN A 67 -15.44 4.77 -17.59
CA GLN A 67 -16.43 4.06 -16.79
C GLN A 67 -15.74 3.26 -15.68
N PHE A 68 -14.66 2.55 -16.01
CA PHE A 68 -13.83 1.83 -15.05
C PHE A 68 -13.38 2.75 -13.89
N LEU A 69 -12.85 3.94 -14.21
CA LEU A 69 -12.35 4.90 -13.22
C LEU A 69 -13.43 5.53 -12.33
N GLN A 70 -14.72 5.43 -12.69
CA GLN A 70 -15.82 5.90 -11.84
C GLN A 70 -16.28 4.86 -10.82
N GLU A 71 -15.88 3.59 -11.01
CA GLU A 71 -16.29 2.45 -10.18
C GLU A 71 -15.23 2.04 -9.14
N LEU A 72 -14.01 2.59 -9.25
CA LEU A 72 -12.94 2.48 -8.26
C LEU A 72 -13.07 3.59 -7.21
#